data_AF-A0A1R3HEU1-F1
#
_entry.id   AF-A0A1R3HEU1-F1
#
_cell.length_a   1.000
_cell.length_b   1.000
_cell.length_c   1.000
_cell.angle_alpha   90.00
_cell.angle_beta   90.00
_cell.angle_gamma   90.00
#
_symmetry.space_group_name_H-M   'P 1'
#
loop_
_entity.id
_entity.type
_entity.pdbx_description
1 polymer ?
#
loop_
_entity_poly.entity_id
_entity_poly.type
_entity_poly.pdbx_seq_one_letter_code
_entity_poly.pdbx_strand_id
1 'polypeptide(L)'
;MAYVSFHGTFLEEDPMPTLEKLRNLRILNLEENALSGKKMVCSAQGFPKHDSLSLEKLYDLEEWEVDEGAMFALRHLEISFCKKLEMLPEGFRFIATL
;
A
#
# COMPACT_ATOMS: atom_id res chain seq x y z
N MET A 1 15.86 -8.56 4.78
CA MET A 1 14.96 -8.02 3.76
C MET A 1 13.72 -8.89 3.76
N ALA A 2 12.54 -8.34 4.02
CA ALA A 2 11.29 -9.12 3.96
C ALA A 2 10.42 -8.60 2.81
N TYR A 3 9.83 -9.55 2.10
CA TYR A 3 9.02 -9.38 0.90
C TYR A 3 7.71 -10.14 1.11
N VAL A 4 6.59 -9.50 0.80
CA VAL A 4 5.26 -10.11 0.80
C VAL A 4 4.59 -9.76 -0.53
N SER A 5 3.95 -10.75 -1.15
CA SER A 5 3.13 -10.56 -2.34
C SER A 5 1.82 -11.29 -2.18
N PHE A 6 0.74 -10.60 -2.51
CA PHE A 6 -0.60 -11.15 -2.65
C PHE A 6 -1.04 -11.05 -4.09
N HIS A 7 -1.61 -12.14 -4.60
CA HIS A 7 -2.04 -12.27 -5.99
C HIS A 7 -3.34 -13.05 -6.04
N GLY A 8 -4.41 -12.46 -6.58
CA GLY A 8 -5.70 -13.16 -6.69
C GLY A 8 -6.27 -13.63 -5.35
N THR A 9 -5.99 -12.92 -4.26
CA THR A 9 -6.45 -13.31 -2.92
C THR A 9 -7.85 -12.82 -2.58
N PHE A 10 -8.36 -11.81 -3.30
CA PHE A 10 -9.70 -11.24 -3.09
C PHE A 10 -9.98 -10.88 -1.62
N LEU A 11 -9.00 -10.25 -0.96
CA LEU A 11 -9.17 -9.83 0.44
C LEU A 11 -10.27 -8.78 0.52
N GLU A 12 -11.29 -9.03 1.34
CA GLU A 12 -12.36 -8.05 1.58
C GLU A 12 -11.91 -6.96 2.57
N GLU A 13 -11.08 -7.35 3.53
CA GLU A 13 -10.51 -6.45 4.54
C GLU A 13 -9.14 -5.91 4.10
N ASP A 14 -8.84 -4.69 4.55
CA ASP A 14 -7.53 -4.07 4.33
C ASP A 14 -6.41 -4.88 5.03
N PRO A 15 -5.41 -5.39 4.30
CA PRO A 15 -4.30 -6.11 4.90
C PRO A 15 -3.30 -5.21 5.64
N MET A 16 -3.29 -3.90 5.39
CA MET A 16 -2.27 -2.98 5.90
C MET A 16 -2.12 -3.00 7.43
N PRO A 17 -3.19 -2.98 8.26
CA PRO A 17 -3.06 -3.04 9.72
C PRO A 17 -2.35 -4.30 10.25
N THR A 18 -2.41 -5.39 9.48
CA THR A 18 -1.70 -6.64 9.81
C THR A 18 -0.26 -6.58 9.30
N LEU A 19 -0.05 -6.11 8.07
CA LEU A 19 1.27 -6.02 7.44
C LEU A 19 2.18 -5.00 8.14
N GLU A 20 1.64 -3.92 8.70
CA GLU A 20 2.40 -2.91 9.45
C GLU A 20 3.11 -3.48 10.69
N LYS A 21 2.58 -4.57 11.26
CA LYS A 21 3.19 -5.27 12.38
C LYS A 21 4.51 -5.95 11.98
N LEU A 22 4.71 -6.19 10.68
CA LEU A 22 5.94 -6.74 10.11
C LEU A 22 6.98 -5.63 9.95
N ARG A 23 7.61 -5.20 11.06
CA ARG A 23 8.54 -4.05 11.09
C ARG A 23 9.77 -4.13 10.15
N ASN A 24 10.05 -5.30 9.59
CA ASN A 24 11.15 -5.51 8.63
C ASN A 24 10.67 -5.68 7.18
N LEU A 25 9.36 -5.52 6.93
CA LEU A 25 8.79 -5.54 5.58
C LEU A 25 9.37 -4.37 4.78
N ARG A 26 9.94 -4.70 3.62
CA ARG A 26 10.57 -3.74 2.72
C ARG A 26 9.86 -3.65 1.39
N ILE A 27 9.24 -4.74 0.94
CA ILE A 27 8.56 -4.79 -0.34
C ILE A 27 7.20 -5.44 -0.13
N LEU A 28 6.16 -4.76 -0.61
CA LEU A 28 4.79 -5.26 -0.65
C LEU A 28 4.26 -5.15 -2.08
N ASN A 29 3.75 -6.27 -2.60
CA ASN A 29 3.03 -6.32 -3.86
C ASN A 29 1.59 -6.77 -3.62
N LEU A 30 0.62 -6.00 -4.15
CA LEU A 30 -0.79 -6.34 -4.19
C LEU A 30 -1.21 -6.34 -5.67
N GLU A 31 -1.40 -7.54 -6.23
CA GLU A 31 -1.59 -7.74 -7.67
C GLU A 31 -2.86 -8.56 -7.96
N GLU A 32 -3.44 -8.40 -9.16
CA GLU A 32 -4.57 -9.21 -9.66
C GLU A 32 -5.72 -9.38 -8.66
N ASN A 33 -6.45 -8.30 -8.31
CA ASN A 33 -7.52 -8.36 -7.31
C ASN A 33 -7.08 -8.96 -5.96
N ALA A 34 -5.85 -8.70 -5.53
CA ALA A 34 -5.39 -9.07 -4.18
C ALA A 34 -6.30 -8.50 -3.08
N LEU A 35 -6.89 -7.32 -3.33
CA LEU A 35 -7.85 -6.63 -2.49
C LEU A 35 -9.13 -6.37 -3.29
N SER A 36 -10.27 -6.85 -2.78
CA SER A 36 -11.63 -6.50 -3.20
C SER A 36 -12.27 -5.45 -2.30
N GLY A 37 -11.65 -5.16 -1.15
CA GLY A 37 -11.98 -4.01 -0.31
C GLY A 37 -11.79 -2.68 -1.07
N LYS A 38 -12.66 -1.72 -0.76
CA LYS A 38 -12.70 -0.39 -1.41
C LYS A 38 -11.72 0.61 -0.83
N LYS A 39 -11.26 0.39 0.40
CA LYS A 39 -10.44 1.33 1.15
C LYS A 39 -9.21 0.64 1.71
N MET A 40 -8.09 1.34 1.62
CA MET A 40 -6.82 0.95 2.22
C MET A 40 -6.27 2.11 3.05
N VAL A 41 -5.78 1.81 4.25
CA VAL A 41 -5.28 2.79 5.21
C VAL A 41 -3.91 2.36 5.73
N CYS A 42 -2.92 3.24 5.58
CA CYS A 42 -1.62 3.08 6.20
C CYS A 42 -1.51 4.02 7.41
N SER A 43 -1.32 3.45 8.61
CA SER A 43 -1.32 4.19 9.86
C SER A 43 -0.01 4.90 10.11
N ALA A 44 -0.05 5.99 10.89
CA ALA A 44 1.15 6.73 11.28
C ALA A 44 2.21 5.81 11.90
N GLN A 45 3.47 5.96 11.50
CA GLN A 45 4.59 5.08 11.89
C GLN A 45 4.49 3.63 11.39
N GLY A 46 3.45 3.28 10.63
CA GLY A 46 3.37 2.06 9.86
C GLY A 46 4.50 1.99 8.83
N PHE A 47 4.96 0.77 8.55
CA PHE A 47 5.96 0.51 7.49
C PHE A 47 7.30 1.27 7.65
N PRO A 48 7.98 1.20 8.81
CA PRO A 48 9.15 2.05 9.09
C PRO A 48 10.40 1.76 8.25
N LYS A 49 10.41 0.67 7.48
CA LYS A 49 11.55 0.26 6.62
C LYS A 49 11.12 -0.09 5.19
N HIS A 50 9.95 0.40 4.78
CA HIS A 50 9.33 0.01 3.53
C HIS A 50 10.00 0.73 2.36
N ASP A 51 10.57 -0.03 1.44
CA ASP A 51 11.35 0.45 0.30
C ASP A 51 10.48 0.53 -0.98
N SER A 52 9.54 -0.39 -1.19
CA SER A 52 8.77 -0.51 -2.44
C SER A 52 7.33 -0.99 -2.21
N LEU A 53 6.37 -0.30 -2.83
CA LEU A 53 4.95 -0.70 -2.88
C LEU A 53 4.50 -0.83 -4.34
N SER A 54 3.91 -1.96 -4.71
CA SER A 54 3.23 -2.12 -5.99
C SER A 54 1.75 -2.45 -5.78
N LEU A 55 0.89 -1.65 -6.42
CA LEU A 55 -0.57 -1.82 -6.48
C LEU A 55 -0.95 -2.02 -7.95
N GLU A 56 -1.20 -3.26 -8.36
CA GLU A 56 -1.53 -3.59 -9.74
C GLU A 56 -2.91 -4.27 -9.82
N LYS A 57 -3.77 -3.79 -10.73
CA LYS A 57 -5.07 -4.42 -11.03
C LYS A 57 -5.95 -4.60 -9.79
N LEU A 58 -5.93 -3.63 -8.87
CA LEU A 58 -6.88 -3.53 -7.76
C LEU A 58 -8.12 -2.77 -8.24
N TYR A 59 -9.03 -3.48 -8.92
CA TYR A 59 -10.13 -2.83 -9.65
C TYR A 59 -11.21 -2.22 -8.76
N ASP A 60 -11.28 -2.64 -7.49
CA ASP A 60 -12.27 -2.18 -6.52
C ASP A 60 -11.75 -1.15 -5.52
N LEU A 61 -10.45 -0.90 -5.50
CA LEU A 61 -9.85 0.11 -4.63
C LEU A 61 -10.30 1.50 -5.08
N GLU A 62 -11.04 2.19 -4.22
CA GLU A 62 -11.62 3.52 -4.41
C GLU A 62 -10.85 4.58 -3.60
N GLU A 63 -10.56 4.26 -2.34
CA GLU A 63 -9.90 5.15 -1.38
C GLU A 63 -8.56 4.60 -0.91
N TRP A 64 -7.54 5.44 -0.91
CA TRP A 64 -6.28 5.13 -0.26
C TRP A 64 -5.86 6.28 0.65
N GLU A 65 -5.73 5.99 1.94
CA GLU A 65 -5.27 6.92 2.97
C GLU A 65 -3.89 6.51 3.48
N VAL A 66 -3.01 7.50 3.64
CA VAL A 66 -1.68 7.35 4.21
C VAL A 66 -1.51 8.45 5.23
N ASP A 67 -1.52 8.07 6.50
CA ASP A 67 -1.33 9.00 7.61
C ASP A 67 0.06 9.63 7.57
N GLU A 68 0.19 10.82 8.15
CA GLU A 68 1.48 11.50 8.29
C GLU A 68 2.50 10.61 9.01
N GLY A 69 3.66 10.41 8.38
CA GLY A 69 4.75 9.58 8.91
C GLY A 69 4.60 8.07 8.64
N ALA A 70 3.52 7.62 7.99
CA ALA A 70 3.45 6.29 7.42
C ALA A 70 4.37 6.19 6.19
N MET A 71 4.96 5.01 5.96
CA MET A 71 5.77 4.72 4.76
C MET A 71 6.87 5.75 4.45
N PHE A 72 7.42 6.44 5.46
CA PHE A 72 8.38 7.54 5.26
C PHE A 72 9.66 7.16 4.51
N ALA A 73 9.97 5.86 4.42
CA ALA A 73 11.15 5.32 3.74
C ALA A 73 10.87 4.83 2.30
N LEU A 74 9.66 5.02 1.78
CA LEU A 74 9.25 4.52 0.47
C LEU A 74 10.11 5.14 -0.63
N ARG A 75 10.67 4.29 -1.50
CA ARG A 75 11.54 4.71 -2.62
C ARG A 75 10.95 4.41 -3.98
N HIS A 76 10.05 3.43 -4.05
CA HIS A 76 9.39 3.02 -5.28
C HIS A 76 7.91 2.84 -5.01
N LEU A 77 7.10 3.48 -5.85
CA LEU A 77 5.67 3.31 -5.87
C LEU A 77 5.25 2.99 -7.30
N GLU A 78 4.59 1.87 -7.47
CA GLU A 78 3.93 1.51 -8.72
C GLU A 78 2.43 1.40 -8.48
N ILE A 79 1.66 2.06 -9.34
CA ILE A 79 0.21 1.97 -9.37
C ILE A 79 -0.19 1.76 -10.83
N SER A 80 -0.78 0.62 -11.13
CA SER A 80 -1.18 0.29 -12.49
C SER A 80 -2.54 -0.41 -12.49
N PHE A 81 -3.40 -0.04 -13.45
CA PHE A 81 -4.72 -0.62 -13.61
C PHE A 81 -5.69 -0.52 -12.39
N CYS A 82 -5.43 0.36 -11.42
CA CYS A 82 -6.33 0.67 -10.29
C CYS A 82 -7.36 1.76 -10.68
N LYS A 83 -8.31 1.42 -11.56
CA LYS A 83 -9.15 2.40 -12.26
C LYS A 83 -10.14 3.19 -11.39
N LYS A 84 -10.52 2.67 -10.22
CA LYS A 84 -11.46 3.31 -9.30
C LYS A 84 -10.77 4.20 -8.26
N LEU A 85 -9.44 4.13 -8.15
CA LEU A 85 -8.70 4.92 -7.17
C LEU A 85 -8.83 6.40 -7.53
N GLU A 86 -9.57 7.16 -6.73
CA GLU A 86 -9.99 8.51 -7.08
C GLU A 86 -8.83 9.51 -6.98
N MET A 87 -8.01 9.38 -5.94
CA MET A 87 -6.89 10.28 -5.65
C MET A 87 -5.73 9.53 -5.02
N LEU A 88 -4.53 10.06 -5.20
CA LEU A 88 -3.38 9.64 -4.40
C LEU A 88 -3.46 10.26 -3.00
N PRO A 89 -3.07 9.54 -1.95
CA PRO A 89 -3.11 10.05 -0.59
C PRO A 89 -2.19 11.26 -0.40
N GLU A 90 -2.69 12.26 0.32
CA GLU A 90 -1.94 13.46 0.66
C GLU A 90 -0.72 13.19 1.55
N GLY A 91 -0.67 12.03 2.20
CA GLY A 91 0.53 11.55 2.92
C GLY A 91 1.79 11.48 2.05
N PHE A 92 1.65 11.35 0.72
CA PHE A 92 2.79 11.32 -0.20
C PHE A 92 3.58 12.63 -0.28
N ARG A 93 2.96 13.75 0.11
CA ARG A 93 3.63 15.05 0.21
C ARG A 93 4.85 15.03 1.11
N PHE A 94 4.87 14.11 2.07
CA PHE A 94 5.88 14.03 3.13
C PHE A 94 6.92 12.92 2.87
N ILE A 95 6.78 12.16 1.78
CA ILE A 95 7.77 11.17 1.37
C ILE A 95 8.88 11.92 0.61
N ALA A 96 10.08 11.88 1.17
CA ALA A 96 11.23 12.62 0.63
C ALA A 96 11.68 12.01 -0.70
N THR A 97 11.48 12.76 -1.79
CA THR A 97 11.98 12.45 -3.16
C THR A 97 11.62 11.05 -3.64
N LEU A 98 10.41 10.92 -4.21
CA LEU A 98 10.03 9.82 -5.09
C LEU A 98 10.63 10.00 -6.49
#